data_AF-A0A8T3RT78-F1
#
_entry.id   AF-A0A8T3RT78-F1
#
_cell.length_a   1.000
_cell.length_b   1.000
_cell.length_c   1.000
_cell.angle_alpha   90.00
_cell.angle_beta   90.00
_cell.angle_gamma   90.00
#
_symmetry.space_group_name_H-M   'P 1'
#
loop_
_entity.id
_entity.type
_entity.pdbx_description
1 polymer ?
#
loop_
_entity_poly.entity_id
_entity_poly.type
_entity_poly.pdbx_seq_one_letter_code
_entity_poly.pdbx_strand_id
1 'polypeptide(L)' 'GEKDRVVPLQNAHRFRAALRASQLLILPETGHVPHEERPRPVIEAITQFVESISIGT' A
#
# COMPACT_ATOMS: atom_id res chain seq x y z
N GLY A 1 5.19 -0.20 5.96
CA GLY A 1 4.36 0.73 6.76
C GLY A 1 5.12 2.00 7.03
N GLU A 2 4.53 2.96 7.74
CA GLU A 2 5.19 4.24 8.05
C GLU A 2 6.53 4.09 8.79
N LYS A 3 6.64 3.07 9.66
CA LYS A 3 7.82 2.79 10.49
C LYS A 3 8.72 1.70 9.90
N ASP A 4 8.59 1.40 8.61
CA ASP A 4 9.43 0.44 7.91
C ASP A 4 10.90 0.90 7.91
N ARG A 5 11.79 0.04 8.42
CA ARG A 5 13.24 0.29 8.50
C ARG A 5 14.04 -0.49 7.45
N VAL A 6 13.40 -1.40 6.72
CA VAL A 6 14.01 -2.20 5.65
C VAL A 6 13.80 -1.52 4.31
N VAL A 7 12.58 -1.05 4.05
CA VAL A 7 12.22 -0.26 2.87
C VAL A 7 11.72 1.13 3.34
N PRO A 8 12.56 2.18 3.25
CA PRO A 8 12.21 3.51 3.74
C PRO A 8 10.95 4.07 3.09
N LEU A 9 10.12 4.77 3.86
CA LEU A 9 8.87 5.42 3.41
C LEU A 9 9.08 6.32 2.18
N GLN A 10 10.23 6.97 2.07
CA GLN A 10 10.56 7.84 0.92
C GLN A 10 10.52 7.08 -0.41
N ASN A 11 10.82 5.78 -0.43
CA ASN A 11 10.72 4.97 -1.64
C ASN A 11 9.26 4.82 -2.10
N ALA A 12 8.30 4.75 -1.18
CA ALA A 12 6.88 4.69 -1.53
C ALA A 12 6.42 5.95 -2.28
N HIS A 13 6.87 7.13 -1.84
CA HIS A 13 6.61 8.38 -2.57
C HIS A 13 7.31 8.42 -3.94
N ARG A 14 8.55 7.93 -4.03
CA ARG A 14 9.26 7.83 -5.32
C ARG A 14 8.53 6.90 -6.29
N PHE A 15 8.03 5.76 -5.83
CA PHE A 15 7.23 4.85 -6.65
C PHE A 15 5.92 5.49 -7.11
N ARG A 16 5.22 6.21 -6.23
CA ARG A 16 4.01 6.97 -6.59
C ARG A 16 4.28 8.01 -7.69
N ALA A 17 5.42 8.70 -7.62
CA ALA A 17 5.81 9.67 -8.64
C ALA A 17 6.20 9.02 -9.97
N ALA A 18 6.86 7.85 -9.93
CA ALA A 18 7.38 7.16 -11.11
C ALA A 18 6.34 6.30 -11.85
N LEU A 19 5.36 5.73 -11.13
CA LEU A 19 4.37 4.80 -11.67
C LEU A 19 3.04 5.50 -11.95
N ARG A 20 2.70 5.68 -13.23
CA ARG A 20 1.40 6.20 -13.66
C ARG A 20 0.27 5.26 -13.22
N ALA A 21 -0.89 5.81 -12.91
CA ALA A 21 -2.07 5.09 -12.43
C ALA A 21 -1.84 4.24 -11.15
N SER A 22 -0.75 4.47 -10.41
CA SER A 22 -0.52 3.85 -9.11
C SER A 22 -1.49 4.39 -8.04
N GLN A 23 -1.54 3.73 -6.89
CA GLN A 23 -2.15 4.25 -5.66
C GLN A 23 -1.14 4.12 -4.53
N LEU A 24 -1.23 4.97 -3.51
CA LEU A 24 -0.34 4.94 -2.35
C LEU A 24 -1.16 5.00 -1.06
N LEU A 25 -1.07 3.94 -0.25
CA LEU A 25 -1.63 3.87 1.10
C LEU A 25 -0.48 3.79 2.11
N ILE A 26 -0.43 4.74 3.04
CA ILE A 26 0.50 4.69 4.17
C ILE A 26 -0.25 4.21 5.40
N LEU A 27 0.20 3.10 5.98
CA LEU A 27 -0.34 2.58 7.23
C LEU A 27 0.45 3.19 8.41
N PRO A 28 -0.18 4.05 9.23
CA PRO A 28 0.49 4.67 10.37
C PRO A 28 0.86 3.60 11.40
N GLU A 29 1.91 3.86 12.18
CA GLU A 29 2.34 2.99 13.29
C GLU A 29 2.62 1.53 12.85
N THR A 30 3.03 1.32 11.58
CA THR A 30 3.22 -0.02 11.00
C THR A 30 4.64 -0.20 10.48
N GLY A 31 5.27 -1.33 10.79
CA GLY A 31 6.61 -1.71 10.38
C GLY A 31 6.69 -2.30 8.97
N HIS A 32 7.60 -3.25 8.80
CA HIS A 32 7.98 -3.80 7.51
C HIS A 32 7.02 -4.86 6.97
N VAL A 33 6.30 -5.57 7.84
CA VAL A 33 5.41 -6.69 7.47
C VAL A 33 3.96 -6.31 7.73
N PRO A 34 3.40 -5.34 6.97
CA PRO A 34 2.09 -4.76 7.26
C PRO A 34 0.94 -5.79 7.21
N HIS A 35 1.09 -6.87 6.45
CA HIS A 35 0.09 -7.94 6.34
C HIS A 35 0.02 -8.81 7.61
N GLU A 36 1.10 -8.91 8.39
CA GLU A 36 1.12 -9.58 9.69
C GLU A 36 0.75 -8.60 10.82
N GLU A 37 1.25 -7.37 10.76
CA GLU A 37 1.06 -6.36 11.82
C GLU A 37 -0.35 -5.75 11.80
N ARG A 38 -0.91 -5.51 10.60
CA ARG A 38 -2.22 -4.89 10.38
C ARG A 38 -2.98 -5.59 9.25
N PRO A 39 -3.38 -6.87 9.44
CA PRO A 39 -3.97 -7.69 8.38
C PRO A 39 -5.26 -7.10 7.80
N ARG A 40 -6.12 -6.52 8.64
CA ARG A 40 -7.42 -5.96 8.23
C ARG A 40 -7.28 -4.80 7.24
N PRO A 41 -6.56 -3.69 7.55
CA PRO A 41 -6.34 -2.62 6.57
C PRO A 41 -5.67 -3.09 5.28
N VAL A 42 -4.78 -4.08 5.36
CA VAL A 42 -4.10 -4.61 4.18
C VAL A 42 -5.06 -5.38 3.27
N ILE A 43 -5.85 -6.31 3.81
CA ILE A 43 -6.78 -7.08 2.98
C ILE A 43 -7.87 -6.19 2.40
N GLU A 44 -8.37 -5.21 3.16
CA GLU A 44 -9.35 -4.24 2.67
C GLU A 44 -8.80 -3.44 1.47
N ALA A 45 -7.57 -2.93 1.56
CA ALA A 45 -6.94 -2.17 0.47
C ALA A 45 -6.69 -3.04 -0.77
N ILE A 46 -6.28 -4.30 -0.60
CA ILE A 46 -6.08 -5.24 -1.71
C ILE A 46 -7.41 -5.55 -2.40
N THR A 47 -8.45 -5.86 -1.63
CA THR A 47 -9.79 -6.15 -2.17
C THR A 47 -10.34 -4.95 -2.95
N GLN A 48 -10.29 -3.75 -2.37
CA GLN A 48 -10.73 -2.52 -3.05
C GLN A 48 -9.96 -2.27 -4.35
N PHE A 49 -8.63 -2.50 -4.34
CA PHE A 49 -7.82 -2.37 -5.54
C PHE A 49 -8.26 -3.35 -6.62
N VAL A 50 -8.44 -4.64 -6.29
CA VAL A 50 -8.90 -5.67 -7.24
C VAL A 50 -10.30 -5.37 -7.79
N GLU A 51 -11.23 -4.95 -6.94
CA GLU A 51 -12.59 -4.56 -7.36
C GLU A 51 -12.57 -3.36 -8.31
N SER A 52 -11.65 -2.40 -8.09
CA SER A 52 -11.51 -1.24 -8.96
C SER A 52 -11.03 -1.57 -10.39
N ILE A 53 -10.40 -2.74 -10.58
CA ILE A 53 -9.95 -3.21 -11.91
C ILE A 53 -11.13 -3.83 -12.69
N SER A 54 -12.12 -4.38 -11.99
CA SER A 54 -13.20 -5.18 -12.58
C SER A 54 -14.36 -4.36 -13.15
N ILE A 55 -14.28 -3.03 -13.19
CA ILE A 55 -15.30 -2.16 -13.81
C ILE A 55 -14.82 -1.74 -15.20
N GLY A 56 -14.91 -2.70 -16.12
CA GLY A 56 -14.69 -2.52 -17.54
C GLY A 56 -15.48 -3.59 -18.29
N THR A 57 -16.80 -3.60 -18.11
CA THR A 57 -17.73 -4.28 -19.01
C THR A 57 -18.07 -3.37 -20.18
#